data_AF-A0A2H0ZVY2-F1
#
_entry.id   AF-A0A2H0ZVY2-F1
#
_cell.length_a   1.000
_cell.length_b   1.000
_cell.length_c   1.000
_cell.angle_alpha   90.00
_cell.angle_beta   90.00
_cell.angle_gamma   90.00
#
_symmetry.space_group_name_H-M   'P 1'
#
loop_
_entity.id
_entity.type
_entity.pdbx_description
1 polymer ?
#
loop_
_entity_poly.entity_id
_entity_poly.type
_entity_poly.pdbx_seq_one_letter_code
_entity_poly.pdbx_strand_id
1 'polypeptide(L)' 'MGAAPAYEFPPIPSQKELDEYDVPFLNRDKCAAKWIEYNKCLNKGTSFCSATKDAFYECQYVALKQRLEKH' A
#
# COMPACT_ATOMS: atom_id res chain seq x y z
N MET A 1 -11.57 5.30 25.65
CA MET A 1 -10.64 5.36 24.50
C MET A 1 -10.83 4.08 23.71
N GLY A 2 -11.60 4.10 22.64
CA GLY A 2 -11.81 2.91 21.81
C GLY A 2 -10.52 2.61 21.06
N ALA A 3 -9.94 1.42 21.24
CA ALA A 3 -8.86 0.96 20.41
C ALA A 3 -9.34 0.99 18.95
N ALA A 4 -8.66 1.77 18.10
CA ALA A 4 -8.92 1.71 16.66
C ALA A 4 -8.74 0.25 16.21
N PRO A 5 -9.61 -0.29 15.34
CA PRO A 5 -9.46 -1.65 14.86
C PRO A 5 -8.04 -1.82 14.31
N ALA A 6 -7.36 -2.90 14.71
CA ALA A 6 -6.02 -3.19 14.24
C ALA A 6 -6.07 -3.27 12.71
N TYR A 7 -5.43 -2.32 12.03
CA TYR A 7 -5.37 -2.32 10.58
C TYR A 7 -4.66 -3.58 10.11
N GLU A 8 -5.36 -4.42 9.36
CA GLU A 8 -4.80 -5.62 8.77
C GLU A 8 -4.07 -5.25 7.48
N PHE A 9 -2.74 -5.32 7.52
CA PHE A 9 -1.94 -5.15 6.32
C PHE A 9 -2.25 -6.27 5.33
N PRO A 10 -2.32 -5.96 4.02
CA PRO A 10 -2.44 -6.99 3.02
C PRO A 10 -1.21 -7.90 3.03
N PRO A 11 -1.35 -9.15 2.55
CA PRO A 11 -0.20 -10.03 2.38
C PRO A 11 0.83 -9.36 1.45
N ILE A 12 2.10 -9.48 1.81
CA ILE A 12 3.20 -8.96 0.99
C ILE A 12 3.21 -9.78 -0.31
N PRO A 13 3.13 -9.14 -1.49
CA PRO A 13 3.23 -9.83 -2.77
C PRO A 13 4.54 -10.60 -2.90
N SER A 14 4.53 -11.66 -3.72
CA SER A 14 5.76 -12.39 -4.00
C SER A 14 6.78 -11.49 -4.71
N GLN A 15 8.07 -11.83 -4.58
CA GLN A 15 9.15 -11.11 -5.27
C GLN A 15 8.89 -10.98 -6.78
N LYS A 16 8.37 -12.06 -7.39
CA LYS A 16 8.00 -12.07 -8.82
C LYS A 16 6.94 -11.02 -9.15
N GLU A 17 5.91 -10.88 -8.32
CA GLU A 17 4.86 -9.87 -8.51
C GLU A 17 5.40 -8.45 -8.30
N LEU A 18 6.29 -8.25 -7.32
CA LEU A 18 6.92 -6.94 -7.09
C LEU A 18 7.75 -6.48 -8.29
N ASP A 19 8.41 -7.41 -8.97
CA ASP A 19 9.19 -7.15 -10.18
C ASP A 19 8.28 -6.96 -11.40
N GLU A 20 7.21 -7.75 -11.55
CA GLU A 20 6.25 -7.65 -12.68
C GLU A 20 5.50 -6.30 -12.71
N TYR A 21 5.20 -5.73 -11.54
CA TYR A 21 4.48 -4.45 -11.42
C TYR A 21 5.40 -3.25 -11.19
N ASP A 22 6.71 -3.40 -11.44
CA ASP A 22 7.73 -2.35 -11.28
C ASP A 22 7.60 -1.59 -9.95
N VAL A 23 7.38 -2.32 -8.86
CA VAL A 23 7.17 -1.70 -7.54
C VAL A 23 8.49 -1.04 -7.10
N PRO A 24 8.52 0.28 -6.87
CA PRO A 24 9.73 0.96 -6.40
C PRO A 24 10.21 0.35 -5.09
N PHE A 25 11.53 0.22 -4.92
CA PHE A 25 12.11 -0.42 -3.73
C PHE A 25 11.58 0.16 -2.41
N LEU A 26 11.35 1.48 -2.35
CA LEU A 26 10.78 2.17 -1.19
C LEU A 26 9.35 1.72 -0.85
N ASN A 27 8.60 1.23 -1.84
CA ASN A 27 7.22 0.79 -1.71
C ASN A 27 7.09 -0.74 -1.67
N ARG A 28 8.20 -1.49 -1.64
CA ARG A 28 8.23 -2.96 -1.45
C ARG A 28 8.10 -3.32 0.03
N ASP A 29 7.11 -2.73 0.69
CA ASP A 29 6.83 -2.91 2.11
C ASP A 29 5.49 -3.65 2.32
N LYS A 30 4.95 -3.56 3.55
CA LYS A 30 3.65 -4.15 3.90
C LYS A 30 2.48 -3.60 3.07
N CYS A 31 2.67 -2.49 2.37
CA CYS A 31 1.66 -1.82 1.54
C CYS A 31 1.89 -2.03 0.04
N ALA A 32 2.88 -2.83 -0.36
CA ALA A 32 3.19 -3.10 -1.76
C ALA A 32 2.00 -3.66 -2.55
N ALA A 33 1.13 -4.47 -1.92
CA ALA A 33 -0.08 -4.96 -2.57
C ALA A 33 -1.02 -3.83 -3.02
N LYS A 34 -1.17 -2.77 -2.20
CA LYS A 34 -1.98 -1.59 -2.54
C LYS A 34 -1.32 -0.72 -3.60
N TRP A 35 0.02 -0.67 -3.62
CA TRP A 35 0.74 -0.04 -4.72
C TRP A 35 0.45 -0.76 -6.05
N ILE A 36 0.47 -2.10 -6.07
CA ILE A 36 0.16 -2.87 -7.27
C ILE A 36 -1.27 -2.58 -7.76
N GLU A 37 -2.26 -2.51 -6.86
CA GLU A 37 -3.65 -2.12 -7.21
C GLU A 37 -3.70 -0.71 -7.82
N TYR A 38 -2.97 0.24 -7.24
CA TYR A 38 -2.88 1.60 -7.75
C TYR A 38 -2.22 1.67 -9.13
N ASN A 39 -1.08 0.99 -9.30
CA ASN A 39 -0.35 0.95 -10.57
C ASN A 39 -1.20 0.27 -11.67
N LYS A 40 -1.89 -0.83 -11.36
CA LYS A 40 -2.86 -1.46 -12.28
C LYS A 40 -3.94 -0.50 -12.75
N CYS A 41 -4.40 0.39 -11.89
CA CYS A 41 -5.39 1.40 -12.26
C CYS A 41 -4.77 2.48 -13.16
N LEU A 42 -3.56 2.97 -12.84
CA LEU A 42 -2.84 3.95 -13.65
C LEU A 42 -2.56 3.44 -15.08
N ASN A 43 -2.14 2.17 -15.20
CA ASN A 43 -1.88 1.52 -16.50
C ASN A 43 -3.12 1.37 -17.38
N LYS A 44 -4.34 1.45 -16.82
CA LYS A 44 -5.59 1.47 -17.61
C LYS A 44 -5.86 2.83 -18.27
N GLY A 45 -4.99 3.82 -18.07
CA GLY A 45 -5.13 5.16 -18.66
C GLY A 45 -6.24 6.01 -18.04
N THR A 46 -6.79 5.58 -16.91
CA THR A 46 -7.82 6.34 -16.19
C THR A 46 -7.16 7.29 -15.20
N SER A 47 -7.36 8.60 -15.38
CA SER A 47 -6.86 9.64 -14.46
C SER A 47 -7.51 9.62 -13.07
N PHE A 48 -8.55 8.80 -12.87
CA PHE A 48 -9.39 8.78 -11.67
C PHE A 48 -9.14 7.55 -10.79
N CYS A 49 -7.88 7.26 -10.48
CA CYS A 49 -7.49 6.16 -9.57
C CYS A 49 -7.47 6.59 -8.10
N SER A 50 -8.35 7.52 -7.69
CA SER A 50 -8.37 8.07 -6.32
C SER A 50 -8.59 6.99 -5.27
N ALA A 51 -9.51 6.06 -5.50
CA ALA A 51 -9.81 5.02 -4.51
C ALA A 51 -8.60 4.10 -4.22
N THR A 52 -7.89 3.65 -5.25
CA THR A 52 -6.70 2.80 -5.08
C THR A 52 -5.51 3.59 -4.56
N LYS A 53 -5.39 4.86 -4.95
CA LYS A 53 -4.40 5.80 -4.41
C LYS A 53 -4.60 6.02 -2.90
N ASP A 54 -5.83 6.30 -2.49
CA ASP A 54 -6.19 6.59 -1.11
C ASP A 54 -5.96 5.34 -0.24
N ALA A 55 -6.32 4.14 -0.73
CA ALA A 55 -6.02 2.88 -0.06
C ALA A 55 -4.51 2.63 0.14
N PHE A 56 -3.67 3.00 -0.84
CA PHE A 56 -2.22 2.91 -0.71
C PHE A 56 -1.69 3.89 0.35
N TYR A 57 -2.11 5.15 0.32
CA TYR A 57 -1.66 6.15 1.28
C TYR A 57 -2.18 5.90 2.70
N GLU A 58 -3.40 5.37 2.84
CA GLU A 58 -3.93 4.94 4.14
C GLU A 58 -3.06 3.84 4.74
N CYS A 59 -2.69 2.84 3.95
CA CYS A 59 -1.78 1.79 4.40
C CYS A 59 -0.43 2.36 4.86
N GLN A 60 0.17 3.26 4.06
CA GLN A 60 1.43 3.94 4.39
C GLN A 60 1.31 4.77 5.67
N TYR A 61 0.20 5.50 5.84
CA TYR A 61 -0.08 6.28 7.03
C TYR A 61 -0.15 5.40 8.28
N VAL A 62 -0.85 4.26 8.21
CA VAL A 62 -0.92 3.34 9.35
C VAL A 62 0.43 2.68 9.62
N ALA A 63 1.18 2.28 8.59
CA ALA A 63 2.53 1.76 8.75
C ALA A 63 3.47 2.77 9.43
N LEU A 64 3.38 4.05 9.04
CA LEU A 64 4.13 5.13 9.66
C LEU A 64 3.72 5.36 11.11
N LYS A 65 2.41 5.40 11.39
CA LYS A 65 1.88 5.56 12.75
C LYS A 65 2.37 4.44 13.68
N GLN A 66 2.33 3.18 13.24
CA GLN A 66 2.86 2.05 14.01
C GLN A 66 4.37 2.12 14.26
N ARG A 67 5.14 2.74 13.35
CA ARG A 67 6.58 2.98 13.57
C ARG A 67 6.81 4.09 14.59
N LEU A 68 6.01 5.15 14.55
CA LEU A 68 6.08 6.26 15.50
C LEU A 68 5.65 5.84 16.91
N GLU A 69 4.61 5.01 17.05
CA GLU A 69 4.16 4.50 18.36
C GLU A 69 5.18 3.54 19.03
N LYS A 70 6.14 3.01 18.26
CA LYS A 70 7.21 2.13 18.76
C LYS A 70 8.47 2.89 19.22
N HIS A 71 8.52 4.21 19.02
CA HIS A 71 9.61 5.10 19.44
C HIS A 71 9.20 5.94 20.64
#